data_AF-A0A392VB14-F1
#
_entry.id   AF-A0A392VB14-F1
#
_cell.length_a   1.000
_cell.length_b   1.000
_cell.length_c   1.000
_cell.angle_alpha   90.00
_cell.angle_beta   90.00
_cell.angle_gamma   90.00
#
_symmetry.space_group_name_H-M   'P 1'
#
loop_
_entity.id
_entity.type
_entity.pdbx_description
1 polymer ?
#
loop_
_entity_poly.entity_id
_entity_poly.type
_entity_poly.pdbx_seq_one_letter_code
_entity_poly.pdbx_strand_id
1 'polypeptide(L)' 'MYKVRFHNEAPIITMERRDEPVVCTVAEEGHGDKPWFYDIKRYLEKQEYPENASVIDKKTLRRLA' A
#
# COMPACT_ATOMS: atom_id res chain seq x y z
N MET A 1 -15.68 19.55 -1.94
CA MET A 1 -16.42 19.36 -3.21
C MET A 1 -16.00 20.48 -4.15
N TYR A 2 -15.33 20.16 -5.26
CA TYR A 2 -14.87 21.16 -6.22
C TYR A 2 -16.04 21.61 -7.11
N LYS A 3 -16.19 22.92 -7.29
CA LYS A 3 -17.28 23.52 -8.08
C LYS A 3 -16.75 23.85 -9.48
N VAL A 4 -17.15 23.04 -10.46
CA VAL A 4 -16.77 23.21 -11.88
C VAL A 4 -17.57 24.39 -12.46
N ARG A 5 -16.91 25.36 -13.10
CA ARG A 5 -17.57 26.53 -13.70
C ARG A 5 -18.07 26.26 -15.11
N PHE A 6 -17.40 25.39 -15.88
CA PHE A 6 -17.78 25.03 -17.26
C PHE A 6 -17.55 23.54 -17.56
N HIS A 7 -18.34 22.96 -18.48
CA HIS A 7 -18.33 21.53 -18.82
C HIS A 7 -16.96 20.96 -19.24
N ASN A 8 -16.02 21.81 -19.69
CA ASN A 8 -14.68 21.42 -20.16
C ASN A 8 -13.55 22.06 -19.33
N GLU A 9 -13.84 22.57 -18.14
CA GLU A 9 -12.81 23.16 -17.27
C GLU A 9 -12.00 22.05 -16.60
N ALA A 10 -10.79 21.80 -17.10
CA ALA A 10 -9.80 20.99 -16.41
C ALA A 10 -9.11 21.87 -15.35
N PRO A 11 -9.19 21.53 -14.06
CA PRO A 11 -8.49 22.31 -13.04
C PRO A 11 -6.98 22.19 -13.28
N ILE A 12 -6.28 23.33 -13.16
CA ILE A 12 -4.83 23.35 -13.20
C ILE A 12 -4.33 22.70 -11.90
N ILE A 13 -3.68 21.54 -12.03
CA ILE A 13 -3.04 20.87 -10.90
C ILE A 13 -1.60 21.38 -10.81
N THR A 14 -1.31 22.18 -9.79
CA THR A 14 0.05 22.62 -9.48
C THR A 14 0.73 21.56 -8.61
N MET A 15 1.77 20.93 -9.16
CA MET A 15 2.61 19.98 -8.43
C MET A 15 3.92 20.65 -8.03
N GLU A 16 4.20 20.70 -6.73
CA GLU A 16 5.48 21.17 -6.21
C GLU A 16 6.45 20.00 -6.10
N ARG A 17 7.63 20.13 -6.73
CA ARG A 17 8.71 19.17 -6.57
C ARG A 17 9.54 19.58 -5.36
N ARG A 18 9.61 18.72 -4.35
CA ARG A 18 10.58 18.90 -3.25
C ARG A 18 11.91 18.27 -3.65
N ASP A 19 13.00 18.96 -3.40
CA ASP A 19 14.36 18.44 -3.65
C ASP A 19 14.80 17.41 -2.60
N GLU A 20 14.14 17.42 -1.42
CA GLU A 20 14.33 16.42 -0.38
C GLU A 20 13.15 15.43 -0.33
N PRO A 21 13.43 14.14 -0.10
CA PRO A 21 12.39 13.16 0.09
C PRO A 21 11.63 13.45 1.38
N VAL A 22 10.31 13.63 1.28
CA VAL A 22 9.44 13.63 2.45
C VAL A 22 9.27 12.17 2.85
N VAL A 23 9.84 11.79 3.99
CA VAL A 23 9.56 10.49 4.59
C VAL A 23 8.13 10.56 5.14
N CYS A 24 7.16 10.16 4.33
CA CYS A 24 5.82 9.87 4.79
C CYS A 24 5.88 8.59 5.62
N THR A 25 6.30 8.70 6.88
CA THR A 25 6.03 7.67 7.88
C THR A 25 4.54 7.76 8.15
N VAL A 26 3.74 7.18 7.24
CA VAL A 26 2.40 6.76 7.61
C VAL A 26 2.65 5.72 8.68
N ALA A 27 2.59 6.14 9.94
CA ALA A 27 2.60 5.21 11.04
C ALA A 27 1.39 4.31 10.79
N GLU A 28 1.66 3.07 10.42
CA GLU A 28 0.66 2.03 10.19
C GLU A 28 0.05 1.67 11.53
N GLU A 29 -0.71 2.60 12.11
CA GLU A 29 -1.62 2.35 13.21
C GLU A 29 -2.92 1.77 12.61
N GLY A 30 -2.75 0.73 11.79
CA GLY A 30 -3.81 -0.05 11.20
C GLY A 30 -4.12 -1.21 12.13
N HIS A 31 -5.30 -1.14 12.77
CA HIS A 31 -6.01 -2.21 13.47
C HIS A 31 -5.38 -3.62 13.41
N GLY A 32 -4.50 -3.91 14.37
CA GLY A 32 -3.86 -5.22 14.56
C GLY A 32 -2.37 -5.06 14.77
N ASP A 33 -1.81 -5.73 15.78
CA ASP A 33 -0.42 -5.59 16.25
C ASP A 33 0.69 -5.91 15.21
N LYS A 34 0.35 -6.10 13.94
CA LYS A 34 1.24 -6.58 12.89
C LYS A 34 1.18 -5.66 11.66
N PRO A 35 2.33 -5.28 11.10
CA PRO A 35 2.37 -4.51 9.86
C PRO A 35 1.80 -5.31 8.68
N TRP A 36 1.34 -4.64 7.62
CA TRP A 36 0.70 -5.31 6.47
C TRP A 36 1.62 -6.32 5.74
N PHE A 37 2.94 -6.17 5.88
CA PHE A 37 3.92 -7.07 5.27
C PHE A 37 4.31 -8.25 6.17
N TYR A 38 3.73 -8.39 7.36
CA TYR A 38 4.09 -9.42 8.35
C TYR A 38 4.07 -10.84 7.75
N ASP A 39 2.99 -11.19 7.05
CA ASP A 39 2.81 -12.52 6.47
C ASP A 39 3.77 -12.78 5.29
N ILE A 40 4.11 -11.73 4.53
CA ILE A 40 5.10 -11.80 3.45
C ILE A 40 6.48 -12.09 4.04
N LYS A 41 6.87 -11.35 5.09
CA LYS A 41 8.15 -11.54 5.78
C LYS A 41 8.26 -12.95 6.37
N ARG A 42 7.21 -13.43 7.04
CA ARG A 42 7.16 -14.79 7.60
C ARG A 42 7.29 -15.86 6.53
N TYR A 43 6.66 -15.67 5.38
CA TYR A 43 6.78 -16.59 4.25
C TYR A 43 8.21 -16.62 3.68
N LEU A 44 8.87 -15.47 3.54
CA LEU A 44 10.25 -15.41 3.05
C LEU A 44 11.25 -16.07 4.02
N GLU A 45 11.04 -15.93 5.32
CA GLU A 45 11.94 -16.48 6.34
C GLU A 45 11.75 -17.98 6.58
N LYS A 46 10.49 -18.45 6.62
CA LYS A 46 10.15 -19.83 7.07
C LYS A 46 9.43 -20.68 6.02
N GLN A 47 9.07 -20.09 4.88
CA GLN A 47 8.15 -20.68 3.89
C GLN A 47 6.79 -21.12 4.47
N GLU A 48 6.36 -20.50 5.55
CA GLU A 48 5.08 -20.76 6.20
C GLU A 48 3.98 -19.84 5.66
N TYR A 49 2.79 -20.39 5.45
CA TYR A 49 1.61 -19.60 5.09
C TYR A 49 0.83 -19.18 6.33
N PRO A 50 0.10 -18.05 6.28
CA PRO A 50 -0.89 -17.71 7.29
C PRO A 50 -1.97 -18.78 7.39
N GLU A 51 -2.50 -18.99 8.60
CA GLU A 51 -3.46 -20.07 8.88
C GLU A 51 -4.77 -19.92 8.09
N ASN A 52 -5.18 -18.67 7.86
CA ASN A 52 -6.38 -18.31 7.10
C ASN A 52 -6.10 -17.96 5.63
N ALA A 53 -4.90 -18.24 5.11
CA ALA A 53 -4.53 -17.89 3.73
C ALA A 53 -5.32 -18.71 2.70
N SER A 54 -6.02 -18.02 1.81
CA SER A 54 -6.71 -18.65 0.69
C SER A 54 -5.72 -19.25 -0.32
N VAL A 55 -6.21 -20.08 -1.23
CA VAL A 55 -5.38 -20.62 -2.33
C VAL A 55 -4.78 -19.50 -3.17
N ILE A 56 -5.50 -18.39 -3.32
CA ILE A 56 -5.03 -17.21 -4.05
C ILE A 56 -3.89 -16.53 -3.27
N ASP A 57 -4.03 -16.33 -1.97
CA ASP A 57 -3.00 -15.70 -1.13
C ASP A 57 -1.71 -16.53 -1.15
N LYS A 58 -1.82 -17.85 -1.03
CA LYS A 58 -0.68 -18.77 -1.13
C LYS A 58 0.01 -18.67 -2.49
N LYS A 59 -0.76 -18.55 -3.58
CA LYS A 59 -0.23 -18.37 -4.94
C LYS A 59 0.45 -17.02 -5.10
N THR A 60 -0.11 -15.96 -4.52
CA THR A 60 0.49 -14.62 -4.52
C THR A 60 1.81 -14.61 -3.77
N LEU A 61 1.86 -15.18 -2.56
CA LEU A 61 3.08 -15.29 -1.76
C LEU A 61 4.20 -16.04 -2.50
N ARG A 62 3.88 -17.16 -3.16
CA ARG A 62 4.86 -17.92 -3.98
C ARG A 62 5.43 -17.14 -5.17
N ARG A 63 4.73 -16.12 -5.67
CA ARG A 63 5.19 -15.31 -6.80
C ARG A 63 6.07 -14.15 -6.36
N LEU A 64 6.02 -13.78 -5.08
CA LEU A 64 6.82 -12.72 -4.51
C LEU A 64 8.23 -13.19 -4.11
N ALA A 65 8.45 -14.51 -4.02
CA ALA A 65 9.73 -15.16 -3.79
C ALA A 65 10.34 -15.66 -5.09
#